data_AF-A0A9D5GPQ2-F1
#
_entry.id   AF-A0A9D5GPQ2-F1
#
_cell.length_a   1.000
_cell.length_b   1.000
_cell.length_c   1.000
_cell.angle_alpha   90.00
_cell.angle_beta   90.00
_cell.angle_gamma   90.00
#
_symmetry.space_group_name_H-M   'P 1'
#
loop_
_entity.id
_entity.type
_entity.pdbx_description
1 polymer ?
#
loop_
_entity_poly.entity_id
_entity_poly.type
_entity_poly.pdbx_seq_one_letter_code
_entity_poly.pdbx_strand_id
1 'polypeptide(L)'
;MKIVLDRIFDKENFRNEIVWCYKDGANAKKYYNKKHDILLFYTKNDNYVFNYESVVGKISDNTKKKYRYEDSKGRYRLMGRGITGSPIKSQRDVPEKWEKTHPHLVYRHYIKEGTLPLDWIEIPPINQNSKERTGYPTQKPLALLQRIIKASSNAGDVVFDPFCGCATTCVAAQQLGRKWIGIDIETKASEILIDRLSDDAGLFKNFVHLNENASLPKRTDVKEEPVSTSIKEKLFEQQEGLCGGCKKEFDIYNFEIDHIIPKAKGGGDYYENYQLLCGNCNRIKGDRPMEYLRIKIKARESLLNQKFSFGG
;
A
#
# COMPACT_ATOMS: atom_id res chain seq x y z
N MET A 1 5.44 8.71 -12.94
CA MET A 1 5.07 7.75 -11.88
C MET A 1 4.34 6.53 -12.44
N LYS A 2 3.18 6.68 -13.11
CA LYS A 2 2.44 5.52 -13.68
C LYS A 2 3.28 4.59 -14.57
N ILE A 3 4.09 5.14 -15.48
CA ILE A 3 4.96 4.34 -16.38
C ILE A 3 5.94 3.43 -15.62
N VAL A 4 6.42 3.87 -14.44
CA VAL A 4 7.32 3.05 -13.62
C VAL A 4 6.54 1.90 -12.98
N LEU A 5 5.33 2.17 -12.48
CA LEU A 5 4.47 1.13 -11.92
C LEU A 5 3.98 0.15 -12.98
N ASP A 6 3.66 0.61 -14.19
CA ASP A 6 3.31 -0.25 -15.35
C ASP A 6 4.46 -1.23 -15.68
N ARG A 7 5.73 -0.86 -15.43
CA ARG A 7 6.89 -1.76 -15.61
C ARG A 7 7.09 -2.73 -14.46
N ILE A 8 6.69 -2.37 -13.23
CA ILE A 8 6.90 -3.20 -12.03
C ILE A 8 5.75 -4.21 -11.88
N PHE A 9 4.52 -3.77 -12.12
CA PHE A 9 3.31 -4.55 -11.87
C PHE A 9 2.66 -5.08 -13.13
N ASP A 10 3.22 -4.79 -14.31
CA ASP A 10 2.63 -4.98 -15.63
C ASP A 10 1.44 -4.06 -15.92
N LYS A 11 1.41 -3.51 -17.14
CA LYS A 11 0.32 -2.64 -17.60
C LYS A 11 -1.04 -3.36 -17.62
N GLU A 12 -1.07 -4.65 -17.93
CA GLU A 12 -2.31 -5.45 -18.00
C GLU A 12 -2.96 -5.67 -16.62
N ASN A 13 -2.16 -5.52 -15.56
CA ASN A 13 -2.59 -5.63 -14.17
C ASN A 13 -3.14 -4.32 -13.60
N PHE A 14 -3.09 -3.24 -14.37
CA PHE A 14 -3.71 -1.96 -14.03
C PHE A 14 -5.23 -2.06 -14.17
N ARG A 15 -5.97 -1.56 -13.18
CA ARG A 15 -7.45 -1.60 -13.19
C ARG A 15 -8.03 -0.25 -13.52
N ASN A 16 -7.70 0.77 -12.73
CA ASN A 16 -8.12 2.13 -12.97
C ASN A 16 -7.36 3.13 -12.09
N GLU A 17 -7.61 4.40 -12.36
CA GLU A 17 -7.25 5.51 -11.49
C GLU A 17 -8.43 5.80 -10.58
N ILE A 18 -8.20 5.81 -9.27
CA ILE A 18 -9.18 6.25 -8.29
C ILE A 18 -8.91 7.72 -7.97
N VAL A 19 -9.87 8.57 -8.29
CA VAL A 19 -9.78 10.03 -8.08
C VAL A 19 -10.33 10.36 -6.70
N TRP A 20 -9.45 10.67 -5.75
CA TRP A 20 -9.85 11.14 -4.44
C TRP A 20 -10.04 12.66 -4.46
N CYS A 21 -11.30 13.09 -4.53
CA CYS A 21 -11.72 14.47 -4.54
C CYS A 21 -11.95 15.02 -3.13
N TYR A 22 -11.70 16.31 -2.95
CA TYR A 22 -11.98 17.02 -1.73
C TYR A 22 -12.37 18.48 -1.94
N LYS A 23 -13.15 19.01 -1.00
CA LYS A 23 -13.74 20.35 -1.05
C LYS A 23 -13.18 21.21 0.07
N ASP A 24 -12.00 21.77 -0.17
CA ASP A 24 -11.34 22.78 0.67
C ASP A 24 -11.14 24.09 -0.13
N GLY A 25 -10.67 25.15 0.53
CA GLY A 25 -10.62 26.51 -0.04
C GLY A 25 -9.92 26.61 -1.40
N ALA A 26 -10.54 27.29 -2.37
CA ALA A 26 -10.07 27.42 -3.74
C ALA A 26 -9.79 28.89 -4.07
N ASN A 27 -8.55 29.22 -4.46
CA ASN A 27 -8.11 30.60 -4.68
C ASN A 27 -7.51 30.85 -6.07
N ALA A 28 -7.23 29.79 -6.84
CA ALA A 28 -6.64 29.94 -8.16
C ALA A 28 -7.66 30.54 -9.15
N LYS A 29 -7.27 31.63 -9.80
CA LYS A 29 -8.06 32.33 -10.84
C LYS A 29 -7.52 32.12 -12.27
N LYS A 30 -6.32 31.54 -12.41
CA LYS A 30 -5.63 31.37 -13.69
C LYS A 30 -5.61 29.92 -14.19
N TYR A 31 -6.07 28.97 -13.38
CA TYR A 31 -6.09 27.55 -13.69
C TYR A 31 -7.10 26.83 -12.79
N TYR A 32 -7.47 25.61 -13.16
CA TYR A 32 -8.36 24.77 -12.35
C TYR A 32 -7.75 24.45 -10.99
N ASN A 33 -8.49 24.73 -9.93
CA ASN A 33 -8.04 24.45 -8.57
C ASN A 33 -7.80 22.95 -8.41
N LYS A 34 -6.59 22.59 -7.98
CA LYS A 34 -6.20 21.19 -7.75
C LYS A 34 -6.90 20.69 -6.48
N LYS A 35 -7.90 19.83 -6.67
CA LYS A 35 -8.83 19.37 -5.63
C LYS A 35 -8.99 17.85 -5.61
N HIS A 36 -7.97 17.16 -6.10
CA HIS A 36 -7.93 15.72 -6.06
C HIS A 36 -6.50 15.21 -5.98
N ASP A 37 -6.38 14.02 -5.41
CA ASP A 37 -5.24 13.13 -5.56
C ASP A 37 -5.65 11.92 -6.39
N ILE A 38 -4.68 11.28 -7.05
CA ILE A 38 -4.89 10.05 -7.83
C ILE A 38 -4.27 8.88 -7.09
N LEU A 39 -5.06 7.82 -6.89
CA LEU A 39 -4.59 6.52 -6.42
C LEU A 39 -4.61 5.55 -7.60
N LEU A 40 -3.47 4.92 -7.87
CA LEU A 40 -3.37 3.96 -8.96
C LEU A 40 -3.69 2.56 -8.43
N PHE A 41 -4.72 1.92 -8.99
CA PHE A 41 -5.13 0.59 -8.56
C PHE A 41 -4.57 -0.49 -9.50
N TYR A 42 -3.69 -1.32 -8.95
CA TYR A 42 -3.15 -2.51 -9.60
C TYR A 42 -3.56 -3.76 -8.83
N THR A 43 -3.61 -4.88 -9.53
CA THR A 43 -3.84 -6.23 -8.98
C THR A 43 -2.80 -7.18 -9.52
N LYS A 44 -2.48 -8.26 -8.82
CA LYS A 44 -1.50 -9.24 -9.32
C LYS A 44 -1.95 -9.97 -10.60
N ASN A 45 -3.27 -10.17 -10.75
CA ASN A 45 -3.92 -10.81 -11.90
C ASN A 45 -5.44 -10.55 -11.81
N ASP A 46 -6.23 -11.14 -12.71
CA ASP A 46 -7.69 -10.97 -12.78
C ASP A 46 -8.46 -11.67 -11.65
N ASN A 47 -7.81 -12.58 -10.90
CA ASN A 47 -8.37 -13.23 -9.72
C ASN A 47 -7.97 -12.45 -8.45
N TYR A 48 -8.65 -11.33 -8.21
CA TYR A 48 -8.41 -10.47 -7.05
C TYR A 48 -9.68 -10.26 -6.21
N VAL A 49 -9.49 -9.92 -4.94
CA VAL A 49 -10.59 -9.63 -4.02
C VAL A 49 -11.13 -8.23 -4.31
N PHE A 50 -12.45 -8.14 -4.54
CA PHE A 50 -13.16 -6.87 -4.60
C PHE A 50 -14.54 -6.95 -3.94
N ASN A 51 -14.59 -6.59 -2.66
CA ASN A 51 -15.79 -6.61 -1.82
C ASN A 51 -16.66 -5.37 -2.08
N TYR A 52 -17.21 -5.23 -3.28
CA TYR A 52 -17.94 -4.03 -3.72
C TYR A 52 -19.11 -3.65 -2.79
N GLU A 53 -19.75 -4.66 -2.19
CA GLU A 53 -20.86 -4.51 -1.24
C GLU A 53 -20.46 -3.73 0.01
N SER A 54 -19.21 -3.89 0.45
CA SER A 54 -18.66 -3.21 1.64
C SER A 54 -18.40 -1.70 1.43
N VAL A 55 -18.49 -1.23 0.18
CA VAL A 55 -18.12 0.13 -0.23
C VAL A 55 -19.16 0.78 -1.16
N VAL A 56 -20.40 0.30 -1.14
CA VAL A 56 -21.50 0.90 -1.91
C VAL A 56 -21.70 2.38 -1.57
N GLY A 57 -22.04 3.15 -2.60
CA GLY A 57 -22.35 4.57 -2.47
C GLY A 57 -23.77 4.82 -1.97
N LYS A 58 -24.03 6.03 -1.48
CA LYS A 58 -25.37 6.44 -1.05
C LYS A 58 -26.26 6.69 -2.25
N ILE A 59 -27.49 6.17 -2.20
CA ILE A 59 -28.52 6.54 -3.16
C ILE A 59 -29.01 7.96 -2.85
N SER A 60 -29.05 8.81 -3.88
CA SER A 60 -29.53 10.19 -3.73
C SER A 60 -31.01 10.23 -3.35
N ASP A 61 -31.41 11.24 -2.58
CA ASP A 61 -32.81 11.37 -2.14
C ASP A 61 -33.77 11.56 -3.32
N ASN A 62 -33.33 12.21 -4.39
CA ASN A 62 -34.09 12.29 -5.63
C ASN A 62 -34.32 10.91 -6.26
N THR A 63 -33.33 10.01 -6.17
CA THR A 63 -33.49 8.64 -6.65
C THR A 63 -34.43 7.87 -5.72
N LYS A 64 -34.28 7.97 -4.39
CA LYS A 64 -35.20 7.33 -3.42
C LYS A 64 -36.66 7.76 -3.64
N LYS A 65 -36.91 9.05 -3.92
CA LYS A 65 -38.24 9.60 -4.23
C LYS A 65 -38.91 8.96 -5.46
N LYS A 66 -38.16 8.34 -6.37
CA LYS A 66 -38.73 7.62 -7.53
C LYS A 66 -39.30 6.25 -7.15
N TYR A 67 -38.82 5.65 -6.07
CA TYR A 67 -39.31 4.38 -5.53
C TYR A 67 -40.50 4.66 -4.58
N ARG A 68 -41.66 4.94 -5.19
CA ARG A 68 -42.87 5.45 -4.52
C ARG A 68 -43.78 4.36 -3.97
N TYR A 69 -43.60 3.12 -4.41
CA TYR A 69 -44.44 2.00 -4.02
C TYR A 69 -43.69 1.09 -3.04
N GLU A 70 -44.43 0.33 -2.24
CA GLU A 70 -43.88 -0.56 -1.22
C GLU A 70 -44.71 -1.84 -1.12
N ASP A 71 -44.03 -2.97 -0.96
CA ASP A 71 -44.61 -4.27 -0.65
C ASP A 71 -43.71 -5.04 0.34
N SER A 72 -43.99 -6.31 0.59
CA SER A 72 -43.21 -7.13 1.53
C SER A 72 -41.73 -7.33 1.16
N LYS A 73 -41.33 -7.03 -0.09
CA LYS A 73 -39.93 -7.06 -0.55
C LYS A 73 -39.25 -5.70 -0.47
N GLY A 74 -39.99 -4.66 -0.09
CA GLY A 74 -39.49 -3.29 0.11
C GLY A 74 -39.95 -2.30 -0.96
N ARG A 75 -39.26 -1.16 -1.03
CA ARG A 75 -39.65 -0.06 -1.92
C ARG A 75 -39.28 -0.34 -3.38
N TYR A 76 -40.23 -0.09 -4.28
CA TYR A 76 -40.07 -0.30 -5.72
C TYR A 76 -40.58 0.87 -6.56
N ARG A 77 -40.18 0.86 -7.83
CA ARG A 77 -40.77 1.68 -8.90
C ARG A 77 -41.21 0.78 -10.04
N LEU A 78 -42.21 1.23 -10.80
CA LEU A 78 -42.70 0.51 -11.97
C LEU A 78 -41.90 0.91 -13.21
N MET A 79 -41.48 -0.11 -13.95
CA MET A 79 -40.68 0.01 -15.16
C MET A 79 -41.39 -0.68 -16.31
N GLY A 80 -41.32 -0.10 -17.50
CA GLY A 80 -41.89 -0.65 -18.72
C GLY A 80 -40.93 -1.63 -19.39
N ARG A 81 -41.47 -2.68 -20.02
CA ARG A 81 -40.72 -3.62 -20.87
C ARG A 81 -41.40 -3.78 -22.23
N GLY A 82 -40.62 -4.13 -23.25
CA GLY A 82 -41.13 -4.32 -24.61
C GLY A 82 -41.72 -3.04 -25.21
N ILE A 83 -40.99 -1.91 -25.15
CA ILE A 83 -41.51 -0.59 -25.54
C ILE A 83 -41.89 -0.49 -27.02
N THR A 84 -41.14 -1.16 -27.90
CA THR A 84 -41.41 -1.13 -29.35
C THR A 84 -42.78 -1.72 -29.64
N GLY A 85 -43.71 -0.91 -30.15
CA GLY A 85 -45.09 -1.33 -30.44
C GLY A 85 -46.01 -1.39 -29.21
N SER A 86 -45.52 -1.04 -28.02
CA SER A 86 -46.31 -1.07 -26.79
C SER A 86 -47.11 0.21 -26.57
N PRO A 87 -48.29 0.11 -25.92
CA PRO A 87 -49.02 1.28 -25.47
C PRO A 87 -48.29 2.05 -24.34
N ILE A 88 -47.28 1.44 -23.70
CA ILE A 88 -46.36 2.08 -22.75
C ILE A 88 -45.18 2.68 -23.51
N LYS A 89 -45.07 4.01 -23.51
CA LYS A 89 -44.00 4.74 -24.23
C LYS A 89 -42.73 4.99 -23.41
N SER A 90 -42.76 4.75 -22.09
CA SER A 90 -41.60 4.98 -21.20
C SER A 90 -41.14 3.70 -20.54
N GLN A 91 -39.82 3.46 -20.56
CA GLN A 91 -39.21 2.42 -19.72
C GLN A 91 -39.25 2.78 -18.23
N ARG A 92 -39.30 4.07 -17.88
CA ARG A 92 -39.11 4.55 -16.51
C ARG A 92 -40.38 5.20 -15.97
N ASP A 93 -40.61 4.99 -14.68
CA ASP A 93 -41.64 5.68 -13.90
C ASP A 93 -43.06 5.49 -14.48
N VAL A 94 -43.38 4.24 -14.82
CA VAL A 94 -44.67 3.87 -15.42
C VAL A 94 -45.81 4.04 -14.39
N PRO A 95 -46.96 4.64 -14.76
CA PRO A 95 -48.10 4.76 -13.85
C PRO A 95 -48.69 3.40 -13.43
N GLU A 96 -49.16 3.30 -12.18
CA GLU A 96 -49.75 2.09 -11.57
C GLU A 96 -50.87 1.46 -12.40
N LYS A 97 -51.65 2.26 -13.14
CA LYS A 97 -52.73 1.75 -14.01
C LYS A 97 -52.24 0.70 -15.02
N TRP A 98 -50.99 0.78 -15.46
CA TRP A 98 -50.42 -0.17 -16.42
C TRP A 98 -50.10 -1.52 -15.80
N GLU A 99 -49.79 -1.55 -14.51
CA GLU A 99 -49.61 -2.82 -13.80
C GLU A 99 -50.93 -3.60 -13.74
N LYS A 100 -52.07 -2.91 -13.60
CA LYS A 100 -53.41 -3.53 -13.58
C LYS A 100 -53.89 -3.91 -14.98
N THR A 101 -53.69 -3.05 -15.96
CA THR A 101 -54.23 -3.23 -17.33
C THR A 101 -53.33 -4.05 -18.24
N HIS A 102 -52.01 -3.96 -18.07
CA HIS A 102 -51.01 -4.62 -18.92
C HIS A 102 -49.85 -5.17 -18.06
N PRO A 103 -50.11 -6.10 -17.13
CA PRO A 103 -49.09 -6.63 -16.21
C PRO A 103 -47.90 -7.27 -16.94
N HIS A 104 -48.13 -7.81 -18.13
CA HIS A 104 -47.09 -8.40 -18.97
C HIS A 104 -46.16 -7.36 -19.64
N LEU A 105 -46.42 -6.06 -19.53
CA LEU A 105 -45.58 -4.97 -20.06
C LEU A 105 -44.91 -4.14 -18.96
N VAL A 106 -45.13 -4.50 -17.69
CA VAL A 106 -44.61 -3.78 -16.54
C VAL A 106 -43.86 -4.74 -15.63
N TYR A 107 -42.80 -4.27 -14.98
CA TYR A 107 -42.15 -5.00 -13.89
C TYR A 107 -41.80 -4.07 -12.74
N ARG A 108 -41.79 -4.63 -11.52
CA ARG A 108 -41.36 -3.95 -10.31
C ARG A 108 -39.85 -3.95 -10.23
N HIS A 109 -39.25 -2.78 -10.12
CA HIS A 109 -37.82 -2.62 -9.89
C HIS A 109 -37.60 -2.11 -8.46
N TYR A 110 -37.05 -2.97 -7.61
CA TYR A 110 -36.80 -2.69 -6.19
C TYR A 110 -35.57 -1.82 -6.01
N ILE A 111 -35.60 -0.95 -4.99
CA ILE A 111 -34.46 -0.14 -4.62
C ILE A 111 -33.36 -1.04 -4.04
N LYS A 112 -32.11 -0.81 -4.44
CA LYS A 112 -30.95 -1.48 -3.85
C LYS A 112 -30.52 -0.76 -2.58
N GLU A 113 -29.66 -1.39 -1.78
CA GLU A 113 -29.11 -0.79 -0.56
C GLU A 113 -28.21 0.43 -0.86
N GLY A 114 -27.47 0.38 -1.98
CA GLY A 114 -26.57 1.44 -2.40
C GLY A 114 -26.33 1.49 -3.91
N THR A 115 -25.55 2.47 -4.35
CA THR A 115 -24.99 2.50 -5.71
C THR A 115 -23.70 1.71 -5.75
N LEU A 116 -23.36 1.14 -6.90
CA LEU A 116 -22.03 0.53 -7.07
C LEU A 116 -20.93 1.56 -6.79
N PRO A 117 -19.77 1.13 -6.25
CA PRO A 117 -18.66 2.03 -5.99
C PRO A 117 -18.18 2.66 -7.31
N LEU A 118 -17.89 3.96 -7.24
CA LEU A 118 -17.33 4.73 -8.35
C LEU A 118 -15.82 4.82 -8.19
N ASP A 119 -15.13 5.10 -9.29
CA ASP A 119 -13.70 5.38 -9.36
C ASP A 119 -13.35 6.81 -8.95
N TRP A 120 -14.32 7.61 -8.50
CA TRP A 120 -14.07 8.85 -7.80
C TRP A 120 -14.71 8.83 -6.41
N ILE A 121 -13.99 9.37 -5.44
CA ILE A 121 -14.32 9.31 -4.02
C ILE A 121 -14.27 10.71 -3.46
N GLU A 122 -15.32 11.15 -2.76
CA GLU A 122 -15.33 12.41 -2.05
C GLU A 122 -15.19 12.15 -0.54
N ILE A 123 -13.98 12.35 -0.02
CA ILE A 123 -13.66 12.26 1.41
C ILE A 123 -12.86 13.53 1.79
N PRO A 124 -13.29 14.31 2.78
CA PRO A 124 -12.54 15.51 3.18
C PRO A 124 -11.14 15.16 3.70
N PRO A 125 -10.11 15.99 3.45
CA PRO A 125 -8.83 15.87 4.11
C PRO A 125 -8.98 16.17 5.60
N ILE A 126 -7.98 15.77 6.37
CA ILE A 126 -7.95 15.99 7.81
C ILE A 126 -7.77 17.48 8.08
N ASN A 127 -8.77 18.10 8.70
CA ASN A 127 -8.69 19.50 9.11
C ASN A 127 -7.90 19.65 10.42
N GLN A 128 -7.59 20.90 10.77
CA GLN A 128 -6.73 21.18 11.91
C GLN A 128 -7.30 20.75 13.27
N ASN A 129 -8.62 20.72 13.39
CA ASN A 129 -9.38 20.39 14.61
C ASN A 129 -9.83 18.92 14.63
N SER A 130 -9.39 18.09 13.67
CA SER A 130 -9.80 16.70 13.61
C SER A 130 -9.21 15.92 14.78
N LYS A 131 -10.05 15.13 15.46
CA LYS A 131 -9.62 14.22 16.54
C LYS A 131 -8.66 13.13 16.03
N GLU A 132 -8.70 12.81 14.74
CA GLU A 132 -7.79 11.81 14.17
C GLU A 132 -6.39 12.37 13.86
N ARG A 133 -6.21 13.70 13.97
CA ARG A 133 -4.98 14.38 13.58
C ARG A 133 -3.84 14.05 14.54
N THR A 134 -2.73 13.56 14.00
CA THR A 134 -1.52 13.22 14.78
C THR A 134 -0.45 14.31 14.73
N GLY A 135 -0.65 15.34 13.91
CA GLY A 135 0.38 16.36 13.62
C GLY A 135 1.35 15.96 12.51
N TYR A 136 1.21 14.78 11.91
CA TYR A 136 2.01 14.38 10.75
C TYR A 136 1.58 15.14 9.48
N PRO A 137 2.49 15.79 8.72
CA PRO A 137 2.11 16.77 7.69
C PRO A 137 1.21 16.24 6.57
N THR A 138 1.41 14.98 6.16
CA THR A 138 0.77 14.39 4.97
C THR A 138 -0.24 13.29 5.31
N GLN A 139 -0.73 13.28 6.55
CA GLN A 139 -1.65 12.27 7.07
C GLN A 139 -2.89 12.12 6.18
N LYS A 140 -3.16 10.89 5.74
CA LYS A 140 -4.37 10.54 4.98
C LYS A 140 -5.54 10.28 5.94
N PRO A 141 -6.80 10.64 5.57
CA PRO A 141 -7.98 10.37 6.40
C PRO A 141 -8.17 8.88 6.64
N LEU A 142 -8.57 8.50 7.85
CA LEU A 142 -8.83 7.11 8.20
C LEU A 142 -9.92 6.48 7.32
N ALA A 143 -10.99 7.24 7.04
CA ALA A 143 -12.10 6.79 6.22
C ALA A 143 -11.69 6.43 4.78
N LEU A 144 -10.68 7.11 4.22
CA LEU A 144 -10.16 6.82 2.88
C LEU A 144 -9.50 5.44 2.87
N LEU A 145 -8.61 5.18 3.83
CA LEU A 145 -7.87 3.92 3.88
C LEU A 145 -8.76 2.75 4.30
N GLN A 146 -9.71 2.97 5.21
CA GLN A 146 -10.71 1.94 5.54
C GLN A 146 -11.54 1.53 4.32
N ARG A 147 -11.93 2.49 3.47
CA ARG A 147 -12.67 2.20 2.25
C ARG A 147 -11.86 1.32 1.29
N ILE A 148 -10.59 1.68 1.06
CA ILE A 148 -9.69 0.93 0.17
C ILE A 148 -9.46 -0.49 0.71
N ILE A 149 -9.12 -0.62 1.99
CA ILE A 149 -8.84 -1.92 2.62
C ILE A 149 -10.08 -2.82 2.63
N LYS A 150 -11.26 -2.28 2.95
CA LYS A 150 -12.52 -3.06 2.92
C LYS A 150 -12.81 -3.62 1.53
N ALA A 151 -12.63 -2.80 0.49
CA ALA A 151 -12.86 -3.22 -0.88
C ALA A 151 -11.85 -4.28 -1.32
N SER A 152 -10.57 -4.13 -0.98
CA SER A 152 -9.49 -4.91 -1.59
C SER A 152 -8.87 -6.00 -0.70
N SER A 153 -9.48 -6.33 0.44
CA SER A 153 -9.00 -7.39 1.34
C SER A 153 -10.12 -7.99 2.19
N ASN A 154 -9.90 -9.18 2.73
CA ASN A 154 -10.74 -9.86 3.69
C ASN A 154 -10.18 -9.76 5.12
N ALA A 155 -10.99 -10.06 6.13
CA ALA A 155 -10.49 -10.16 7.50
C ALA A 155 -9.44 -11.26 7.62
N GLY A 156 -8.39 -11.03 8.39
CA GLY A 156 -7.25 -11.95 8.54
C GLY A 156 -6.14 -11.78 7.48
N ASP A 157 -6.42 -11.11 6.35
CA ASP A 157 -5.41 -10.77 5.34
C ASP A 157 -4.34 -9.82 5.91
N VAL A 158 -3.21 -9.73 5.21
CA VAL A 158 -2.10 -8.82 5.55
C VAL A 158 -2.16 -7.57 4.67
N VAL A 159 -2.17 -6.40 5.30
CA VAL A 159 -2.02 -5.10 4.63
C VAL A 159 -0.59 -4.60 4.81
N PHE A 160 0.11 -4.34 3.70
CA PHE A 160 1.49 -3.85 3.72
C PHE A 160 1.55 -2.38 3.27
N ASP A 161 2.25 -1.55 4.05
CA ASP A 161 2.54 -0.16 3.72
C ASP A 161 4.03 0.15 3.95
N PRO A 162 4.86 0.21 2.89
CA PRO A 162 6.29 0.49 3.01
C PRO A 162 6.63 1.96 3.26
N PHE A 163 5.62 2.84 3.32
CA PHE A 163 5.77 4.29 3.54
C PHE A 163 4.69 4.78 4.52
N CYS A 164 4.56 4.07 5.64
CA CYS A 164 3.34 4.16 6.45
C CYS A 164 3.18 5.50 7.18
N GLY A 165 4.24 6.30 7.33
CA GLY A 165 4.25 7.57 8.03
C GLY A 165 3.64 7.44 9.42
N CYS A 166 2.68 8.32 9.73
CA CYS A 166 1.87 8.23 10.96
C CYS A 166 1.00 6.96 11.12
N ALA A 167 1.13 5.96 10.24
CA ALA A 167 0.55 4.64 10.31
C ALA A 167 -0.98 4.58 10.23
N THR A 168 -1.62 5.52 9.52
CA THR A 168 -3.07 5.48 9.28
C THR A 168 -3.49 4.17 8.60
N THR A 169 -2.69 3.65 7.66
CA THR A 169 -2.96 2.36 6.98
C THR A 169 -3.01 1.21 7.97
N CYS A 170 -2.02 1.15 8.88
CA CYS A 170 -1.92 0.13 9.92
C CYS A 170 -3.13 0.18 10.87
N VAL A 171 -3.51 1.38 11.31
CA VAL A 171 -4.67 1.58 12.19
C VAL A 171 -5.97 1.16 11.47
N ALA A 172 -6.15 1.53 10.20
CA ALA A 172 -7.30 1.12 9.42
C ALA A 172 -7.37 -0.41 9.26
N ALA A 173 -6.24 -1.05 8.92
CA ALA A 173 -6.15 -2.50 8.80
C ALA A 173 -6.53 -3.20 10.11
N GLN A 174 -5.96 -2.75 11.23
CA GLN A 174 -6.24 -3.31 12.56
C GLN A 174 -7.73 -3.20 12.92
N GLN A 175 -8.34 -2.03 12.77
CA GLN A 175 -9.76 -1.81 13.08
C GLN A 175 -10.68 -2.67 12.23
N LEU A 176 -10.22 -3.05 11.05
CA LEU A 176 -10.93 -3.93 10.13
C LEU A 176 -10.63 -5.42 10.39
N GLY A 177 -9.80 -5.76 11.38
CA GLY A 177 -9.44 -7.15 11.67
C GLY A 177 -8.51 -7.77 10.63
N ARG A 178 -7.64 -6.96 10.02
CA ARG A 178 -6.54 -7.41 9.16
C ARG A 178 -5.23 -7.39 9.96
N LYS A 179 -4.30 -8.26 9.59
CA LYS A 179 -2.89 -8.15 9.97
C LYS A 179 -2.26 -7.02 9.16
N TRP A 180 -1.15 -6.46 9.63
CA TRP A 180 -0.48 -5.40 8.89
C TRP A 180 1.03 -5.38 9.13
N ILE A 181 1.73 -4.81 8.16
CA ILE A 181 3.16 -4.50 8.21
C ILE A 181 3.32 -3.06 7.74
N GLY A 182 3.91 -2.21 8.58
CA GLY A 182 4.22 -0.82 8.26
C GLY A 182 5.72 -0.60 8.34
N ILE A 183 6.29 0.09 7.35
CA ILE A 183 7.69 0.52 7.34
C ILE A 183 7.71 2.02 7.08
N ASP A 184 8.56 2.75 7.80
CA ASP A 184 8.91 4.12 7.47
C ASP A 184 10.37 4.38 7.86
N ILE A 185 11.03 5.29 7.15
CA ILE A 185 12.41 5.68 7.44
C ILE A 185 12.48 6.77 8.52
N GLU A 186 11.39 7.54 8.69
CA GLU A 186 11.36 8.67 9.60
C GLU A 186 11.10 8.21 11.04
N THR A 187 11.98 8.59 11.97
CA THR A 187 11.85 8.20 13.39
C THR A 187 10.55 8.72 14.01
N LYS A 188 10.13 9.93 13.63
CA LYS A 188 8.87 10.55 14.07
C LYS A 188 7.63 9.74 13.72
N ALA A 189 7.67 9.00 12.61
CA ALA A 189 6.58 8.08 12.24
C ALA A 189 6.44 6.94 13.27
N SER A 190 7.58 6.41 13.73
CA SER A 190 7.64 5.35 14.74
C SER A 190 7.17 5.84 16.11
N GLU A 191 7.58 7.04 16.54
CA GLU A 191 7.11 7.66 17.79
C GLU A 191 5.58 7.81 17.81
N ILE A 192 5.02 8.43 16.75
CA ILE A 192 3.57 8.59 16.62
C ILE A 192 2.85 7.25 16.56
N LEU A 193 3.42 6.26 15.86
CA LEU A 193 2.86 4.91 15.85
C LEU A 193 2.83 4.35 17.28
N ILE A 194 3.94 4.40 18.02
CA ILE A 194 4.01 3.92 19.40
C ILE A 194 2.96 4.62 20.25
N ASP A 195 2.82 5.95 20.19
CA ASP A 195 1.78 6.67 20.94
C ASP A 195 0.36 6.20 20.58
N ARG A 196 0.08 6.03 19.28
CA ARG A 196 -1.21 5.49 18.79
C ARG A 196 -1.46 4.05 19.25
N LEU A 197 -0.40 3.26 19.42
CA LEU A 197 -0.45 1.89 19.92
C LEU A 197 -0.57 1.82 21.45
N SER A 198 0.02 2.79 22.16
CA SER A 198 0.32 2.67 23.59
C SER A 198 -0.80 3.18 24.50
N ASP A 199 -1.56 4.22 24.14
CA ASP A 199 -2.31 4.92 25.20
C ASP A 199 -3.78 5.29 24.98
N ASP A 200 -4.45 5.02 23.85
CA ASP A 200 -5.85 5.54 23.75
C ASP A 200 -6.86 4.80 22.86
N ALA A 201 -6.50 3.69 22.23
CA ALA A 201 -7.42 3.01 21.30
C ALA A 201 -7.83 1.60 21.72
N GLY A 202 -7.18 1.00 22.71
CA GLY A 202 -7.37 -0.41 23.08
C GLY A 202 -7.10 -1.40 21.94
N LEU A 203 -6.50 -0.92 20.84
CA LEU A 203 -6.34 -1.66 19.57
C LEU A 203 -5.22 -2.70 19.64
N PHE A 204 -4.25 -2.52 20.55
CA PHE A 204 -3.08 -3.37 20.69
C PHE A 204 -2.83 -3.62 22.18
N LYS A 205 -2.85 -4.90 22.57
CA LYS A 205 -2.42 -5.37 23.88
C LYS A 205 -1.12 -6.13 23.68
N ASN A 206 -0.16 -5.98 24.61
CA ASN A 206 1.11 -6.72 24.62
C ASN A 206 1.98 -6.50 23.37
N PHE A 207 2.25 -5.24 23.00
CA PHE A 207 3.21 -4.99 21.92
C PHE A 207 4.64 -5.25 22.43
N VAL A 208 5.45 -5.92 21.60
CA VAL A 208 6.89 -6.06 21.83
C VAL A 208 7.58 -4.93 21.07
N HIS A 209 8.08 -3.94 21.81
CA HIS A 209 8.95 -2.93 21.22
C HIS A 209 10.36 -3.49 21.07
N LEU A 210 10.66 -4.03 19.88
CA LEU A 210 12.01 -4.40 19.52
C LEU A 210 12.79 -3.10 19.25
N ASN A 211 13.50 -2.60 20.27
CA ASN A 211 14.45 -1.51 20.07
C ASN A 211 15.70 -2.02 19.34
N GLU A 212 16.60 -1.12 18.97
CA GLU A 212 17.89 -1.43 18.34
C GLU A 212 18.79 -2.38 19.15
N ASN A 213 18.46 -2.62 20.43
CA ASN A 213 19.12 -3.59 21.31
C ASN A 213 18.37 -4.93 21.44
N ALA A 214 17.18 -5.04 20.87
CA ALA A 214 16.40 -6.28 20.89
C ALA A 214 16.91 -7.22 19.81
N SER A 215 17.12 -8.48 20.18
CA SER A 215 17.51 -9.52 19.23
C SER A 215 16.45 -9.65 18.14
N LEU A 216 16.84 -9.46 16.88
CA LEU A 216 15.95 -9.70 15.74
C LEU A 216 15.38 -11.13 15.85
N PRO A 217 14.06 -11.31 15.73
CA PRO A 217 13.47 -12.64 15.71
C PRO A 217 14.06 -13.43 14.55
N LYS A 218 14.45 -14.68 14.81
CA LYS A 218 14.94 -15.58 13.76
C LYS A 218 13.85 -15.80 12.72
N ARG A 219 14.23 -15.80 11.43
CA ARG A 219 13.33 -16.21 10.35
C ARG A 219 12.91 -17.67 10.58
N THR A 220 11.64 -17.94 10.33
CA THR A 220 11.05 -19.29 10.44
C THR A 220 10.56 -19.82 9.10
N ASP A 221 10.54 -18.96 8.08
CA ASP A 221 10.02 -19.23 6.75
C ASP A 221 11.06 -19.81 5.79
N VAL A 222 12.35 -19.68 6.11
CA VAL A 222 13.45 -20.21 5.31
C VAL A 222 14.40 -21.01 6.20
N LYS A 223 14.90 -22.13 5.69
CA LYS A 223 15.90 -22.95 6.39
C LYS A 223 17.25 -22.22 6.36
N GLU A 224 17.96 -22.23 7.49
CA GLU A 224 19.34 -21.74 7.53
C GLU A 224 20.19 -22.58 6.55
N GLU A 225 21.00 -21.89 5.74
CA GLU A 225 21.92 -22.48 4.77
C GLU A 225 23.34 -22.04 5.15
N PRO A 226 24.11 -22.87 5.87
CA PRO A 226 25.46 -22.53 6.30
C PRO A 226 26.36 -22.18 5.13
N VAL A 227 27.32 -21.28 5.37
CA VAL A 227 28.33 -20.87 4.41
C VAL A 227 29.00 -22.10 3.77
N SER A 228 29.00 -22.15 2.44
CA SER A 228 29.57 -23.24 1.64
C SER A 228 30.20 -22.72 0.35
N THR A 229 31.01 -23.55 -0.30
CA THR A 229 31.63 -23.22 -1.60
C THR A 229 30.58 -22.95 -2.67
N SER A 230 29.48 -23.72 -2.69
CA SER A 230 28.40 -23.52 -3.66
C SER A 230 27.70 -22.17 -3.47
N ILE A 231 27.52 -21.71 -2.23
CA ILE A 231 27.01 -20.35 -1.97
C ILE A 231 27.99 -19.30 -2.48
N LYS A 232 29.30 -19.52 -2.31
CA LYS A 232 30.34 -18.60 -2.79
C LYS A 232 30.29 -18.43 -4.31
N GLU A 233 30.14 -19.53 -5.05
CA GLU A 233 30.04 -19.54 -6.51
C GLU A 233 28.77 -18.81 -6.98
N LYS A 234 27.61 -19.11 -6.38
CA LYS A 234 26.35 -18.42 -6.70
C LYS A 234 26.42 -16.92 -6.44
N LEU A 235 26.99 -16.50 -5.30
CA LEU A 235 27.17 -15.08 -5.00
C LEU A 235 28.16 -14.40 -5.94
N PHE A 236 29.18 -15.13 -6.41
CA PHE A 236 30.16 -14.60 -7.37
C PHE A 236 29.49 -14.30 -8.71
N GLU A 237 28.67 -15.23 -9.21
CA GLU A 237 27.84 -15.00 -10.41
C GLU A 237 26.87 -13.84 -10.20
N GLN A 238 26.16 -13.82 -9.06
CA GLN A 238 25.18 -12.77 -8.75
C GLN A 238 25.80 -11.37 -8.59
N GLN A 239 27.04 -11.28 -8.12
CA GLN A 239 27.77 -10.03 -7.97
C GLN A 239 28.67 -9.70 -9.16
N GLU A 240 28.61 -10.49 -10.24
CA GLU A 240 29.41 -10.31 -11.46
C GLU A 240 30.92 -10.24 -11.17
N GLY A 241 31.41 -11.02 -10.20
CA GLY A 241 32.81 -11.01 -9.77
C GLY A 241 33.26 -9.72 -9.04
N LEU A 242 32.32 -8.84 -8.69
CA LEU A 242 32.63 -7.56 -8.02
C LEU A 242 32.47 -7.64 -6.51
N CYS A 243 33.36 -6.95 -5.80
CA CYS A 243 33.26 -6.78 -4.35
C CYS A 243 32.03 -5.94 -3.96
N GLY A 244 31.23 -6.42 -3.00
CA GLY A 244 30.08 -5.70 -2.47
C GLY A 244 30.42 -4.33 -1.87
N GLY A 245 31.66 -4.17 -1.39
CA GLY A 245 32.21 -2.94 -0.83
C GLY A 245 32.82 -2.01 -1.87
N CYS A 246 34.03 -2.33 -2.34
CA CYS A 246 34.81 -1.44 -3.20
C CYS A 246 34.46 -1.53 -4.70
N LYS A 247 33.58 -2.45 -5.10
CA LYS A 247 33.15 -2.63 -6.50
C LYS A 247 34.27 -2.94 -7.49
N LYS A 248 35.44 -3.37 -6.99
CA LYS A 248 36.52 -3.92 -7.82
C LYS A 248 36.30 -5.40 -8.07
N GLU A 249 36.76 -5.83 -9.24
CA GLU A 249 36.80 -7.23 -9.62
C GLU A 249 37.94 -7.96 -8.90
N PHE A 250 37.68 -9.20 -8.48
CA PHE A 250 38.68 -10.08 -7.92
C PHE A 250 38.43 -11.50 -8.41
N ASP A 251 39.47 -12.33 -8.37
CA ASP A 251 39.31 -13.77 -8.49
C ASP A 251 38.47 -14.33 -7.32
N ILE A 252 37.63 -15.35 -7.59
CA ILE A 252 36.75 -15.99 -6.61
C ILE A 252 37.47 -16.43 -5.32
N TYR A 253 38.74 -16.83 -5.40
CA TYR A 253 39.54 -17.22 -4.24
C TYR A 253 39.85 -16.05 -3.31
N ASN A 254 39.86 -14.81 -3.83
CA ASN A 254 40.14 -13.59 -3.06
C ASN A 254 38.90 -12.97 -2.41
N PHE A 255 37.73 -13.58 -2.62
CA PHE A 255 36.50 -13.21 -1.95
C PHE A 255 36.30 -13.96 -0.63
N GLU A 256 35.67 -13.29 0.32
CA GLU A 256 35.18 -13.83 1.57
C GLU A 256 33.65 -13.63 1.61
N ILE A 257 32.93 -14.64 2.10
CA ILE A 257 31.49 -14.51 2.36
C ILE A 257 31.32 -13.74 3.66
N ASP A 258 30.53 -12.68 3.59
CA ASP A 258 30.20 -11.80 4.71
C ASP A 258 28.68 -11.74 4.90
N HIS A 259 28.24 -11.61 6.15
CA HIS A 259 26.84 -11.37 6.46
C HIS A 259 26.50 -9.88 6.32
N ILE A 260 25.47 -9.56 5.55
CA ILE A 260 24.93 -8.20 5.40
C ILE A 260 24.51 -7.66 6.78
N ILE A 261 23.72 -8.45 7.51
CA ILE A 261 23.43 -8.28 8.94
C ILE A 261 24.35 -9.22 9.72
N PRO A 262 25.31 -8.70 10.51
CA PRO A 262 26.26 -9.52 11.27
C PRO A 262 25.57 -10.47 12.25
N LYS A 263 26.14 -11.66 12.47
CA LYS A 263 25.64 -12.63 13.46
C LYS A 263 25.52 -12.05 14.87
N ALA A 264 26.49 -11.23 15.28
CA ALA A 264 26.47 -10.52 16.57
C ALA A 264 25.27 -9.57 16.74
N LYS A 265 24.60 -9.19 15.64
CA LYS A 265 23.39 -8.35 15.62
C LYS A 265 22.13 -9.13 15.27
N GLY A 266 22.16 -10.46 15.39
CA GLY A 266 21.01 -11.32 15.12
C GLY A 266 20.82 -11.73 13.66
N GLY A 267 21.79 -11.46 12.78
CA GLY A 267 21.74 -11.96 11.41
C GLY A 267 21.94 -13.48 11.35
N GLY A 268 21.02 -14.18 10.70
CA GLY A 268 21.10 -15.63 10.52
C GLY A 268 21.87 -16.05 9.25
N ASP A 269 22.08 -17.36 9.14
CA ASP A 269 22.71 -18.00 7.99
C ASP A 269 21.68 -18.23 6.87
N TYR A 270 21.37 -17.16 6.13
CA TYR A 270 20.44 -17.20 5.00
C TYR A 270 21.15 -16.72 3.74
N TYR A 271 20.87 -17.33 2.60
CA TYR A 271 21.48 -16.94 1.32
C TYR A 271 21.33 -15.44 1.05
N GLU A 272 20.15 -14.88 1.35
CA GLU A 272 19.82 -13.47 1.15
C GLU A 272 20.53 -12.53 2.13
N ASN A 273 21.09 -13.06 3.21
CA ASN A 273 21.91 -12.31 4.16
C ASN A 273 23.41 -12.42 3.83
N TYR A 274 23.80 -13.05 2.73
CA TYR A 274 25.20 -13.17 2.31
C TYR A 274 25.57 -12.20 1.19
N GLN A 275 26.84 -11.81 1.19
CA GLN A 275 27.49 -11.06 0.12
C GLN A 275 28.98 -11.43 0.04
N LEU A 276 29.63 -11.20 -1.11
CA LEU A 276 31.07 -11.30 -1.24
C LEU A 276 31.76 -9.96 -1.02
N LEU A 277 32.78 -9.97 -0.16
CA LEU A 277 33.72 -8.88 0.05
C LEU A 277 35.15 -9.37 -0.21
N CYS A 278 36.01 -8.54 -0.80
CA CYS A 278 37.44 -8.85 -0.79
C CYS A 278 37.99 -8.78 0.65
N GLY A 279 39.06 -9.51 0.95
CA GLY A 279 39.58 -9.59 2.33
C GLY A 279 39.88 -8.23 2.99
N ASN A 280 40.29 -7.22 2.22
CA ASN A 280 40.48 -5.86 2.75
C ASN A 280 39.14 -5.18 3.12
N CYS A 281 38.11 -5.32 2.28
CA CYS A 281 36.78 -4.78 2.56
C CYS A 281 36.14 -5.47 3.75
N ASN A 282 36.26 -6.80 3.82
CA ASN A 282 35.70 -7.58 4.91
C ASN A 282 36.32 -7.18 6.26
N ARG A 283 37.66 -7.05 6.29
CA ARG A 283 38.39 -6.58 7.49
C ARG A 283 37.99 -5.18 7.95
N ILE A 284 37.77 -4.26 7.01
CA ILE A 284 37.33 -2.89 7.35
C ILE A 284 35.91 -2.90 7.91
N LYS A 285 35.00 -3.66 7.30
CA LYS A 285 33.61 -3.77 7.75
C LYS A 285 33.52 -4.38 9.15
N GLY A 286 34.08 -5.59 9.33
CA GLY A 286 33.88 -6.36 10.55
C GLY A 286 32.40 -6.58 10.86
N ASP A 287 31.99 -6.29 12.10
CA ASP A 287 30.62 -6.38 12.61
C ASP A 287 29.76 -5.12 12.35
N ARG A 288 30.24 -4.19 11.51
CA ARG A 288 29.54 -2.95 11.18
C ARG A 288 28.73 -3.11 9.88
N PRO A 289 27.70 -2.27 9.67
CA PRO A 289 26.90 -2.31 8.45
C PRO A 289 27.71 -1.87 7.22
N MET A 290 27.24 -2.24 6.03
CA MET A 290 27.87 -1.86 4.75
C MET A 290 28.02 -0.35 4.56
N GLU A 291 27.16 0.45 5.17
CA GLU A 291 27.24 1.90 5.08
C GLU A 291 28.54 2.44 5.70
N TYR A 292 28.97 1.87 6.83
CA TYR A 292 30.25 2.20 7.44
C TYR A 292 31.42 1.91 6.49
N LEU A 293 31.40 0.74 5.83
CA LEU A 293 32.43 0.36 4.86
C LEU A 293 32.49 1.34 3.69
N ARG A 294 31.34 1.71 3.13
CA ARG A 294 31.24 2.66 2.00
C ARG A 294 31.82 4.03 2.36
N ILE A 295 31.50 4.55 3.55
CA ILE A 295 32.05 5.82 4.04
C ILE A 295 33.57 5.73 4.14
N LYS A 296 34.12 4.63 4.70
CA LYS A 296 35.57 4.45 4.84
C LYS A 296 36.29 4.31 3.50
N ILE A 297 35.71 3.62 2.52
CA ILE A 297 36.28 3.49 1.17
C ILE A 297 36.32 4.87 0.49
N LYS A 298 35.21 5.61 0.49
CA LYS A 298 35.15 6.96 -0.09
C LYS A 298 36.17 7.91 0.54
N ALA A 299 36.27 7.90 1.86
CA ALA A 299 37.25 8.73 2.58
C ALA A 299 38.69 8.38 2.16
N ARG A 300 39.01 7.09 1.98
CA ARG A 300 40.33 6.63 1.53
C ARG A 300 40.62 7.04 0.09
N GLU A 301 39.65 6.93 -0.81
CA GLU A 301 39.79 7.36 -2.21
C GLU A 301 40.00 8.88 -2.31
N SER A 302 39.25 9.67 -1.53
CA SER A 302 39.43 11.11 -1.46
C SER A 302 40.84 11.50 -0.99
N LEU A 303 41.37 10.83 0.03
CA LEU A 303 42.73 11.05 0.54
C LEU A 303 43.80 10.67 -0.47
N LEU A 304 43.61 9.58 -1.23
CA LEU A 304 44.52 9.18 -2.29
C LEU A 304 44.53 10.22 -3.41
N ASN A 305 43.35 10.65 -3.88
CA ASN A 305 43.23 11.65 -4.93
C ASN A 305 43.87 13.00 -4.54
N GLN A 306 43.73 13.43 -3.27
CA GLN A 306 44.40 14.63 -2.77
C GLN A 306 45.93 14.48 -2.78
N LYS A 307 46.48 13.31 -2.43
CA LYS A 307 47.94 13.09 -2.47
C LYS A 307 48.51 13.11 -3.89
N PHE A 308 47.74 12.67 -4.88
CA PHE A 308 48.16 12.72 -6.29
C PHE A 308 48.08 14.14 -6.89
N SER A 309 47.22 15.02 -6.38
CA SER A 309 47.10 16.40 -6.86
C SER A 309 48.20 17.37 -6.37
N PHE A 310 48.99 17.01 -5.37
CA PHE A 310 50.11 17.83 -4.85
C PHE A 310 51.50 17.37 -5.36
N GLY A 311 51.55 16.43 -6.29
CA GLY A 311 52.78 15.86 -6.85
C GLY A 311 53.06 16.22 -8.31
N GLY A 312 52.40 17.26 -8.85
CA GLY A 312 52.58 17.76 -10.21
C GLY A 312 53.13 19.18 -10.22
#